data_AF-A0AAD8A5A4-F1
#
_entry.id   AF-A0AAD8A5A4-F1
#
_cell.length_a   1.000
_cell.length_b   1.000
_cell.length_c   1.000
_cell.angle_alpha   90.00
_cell.angle_beta   90.00
_cell.angle_gamma   90.00
#
_symmetry.space_group_name_H-M   'P 1'
#
loop_
_entity.id
_entity.type
_entity.pdbx_description
1 polymer ?
#
loop_
_entity_poly.entity_id
_entity_poly.type
_entity_poly.pdbx_seq_one_letter_code
_entity_poly.pdbx_strand_id
1 'polypeptide(L)'
;MAHKELPGFGEELVQLEFDGWLDWFVKFNDLSTLWRAQPTYILVQAAYIVGAIGTLIHALQNGGRLPFLWLATLLHGIVVEIITYNLDDIDNFWHSQTPIIFVGRRLPLHIIVLYPVFIYHASVAVAKLRMPTWAEPFAVGLMVVLIDIPYDIVSVKFLHWTWHDTDPNIGDRHYWVPWNSYYFHACFAASFTFWFHGWNSFGKEFVCSLLTGILGMPGGVLLFLPLYHPLHDLAGIHSEVTFFILFSIFLLISWTGDRTPSHDARPLLGLQSESDKGKSLLIFHLVIHYVLFLGFTIFGYPEEEVSIGLHERIGSCNETVPIQTAFGT
;
A
#
# COMPACT_ATOMS: atom_id res chain seq x y z
N MET A 1 23.65 22.65 4.50
CA MET A 1 25.01 22.21 4.92
C MET A 1 25.00 21.21 6.08
N ALA A 2 23.94 21.11 6.89
CA ALA A 2 23.84 20.15 8.00
C ALA A 2 23.87 18.67 7.56
N HIS A 3 23.39 18.33 6.36
CA HIS A 3 23.33 16.93 5.89
C HIS A 3 24.70 16.28 5.61
N LYS A 4 25.76 17.08 5.43
CA LYS A 4 27.12 16.55 5.24
C LYS A 4 27.67 15.86 6.49
N GLU A 5 27.04 16.06 7.64
CA GLU A 5 27.40 15.41 8.90
C GLU A 5 26.63 14.10 9.14
N LEU A 6 25.72 13.72 8.22
CA LEU A 6 25.01 12.44 8.31
C LEU A 6 25.97 11.29 7.98
N PRO A 7 25.99 10.20 8.79
CA PRO A 7 26.79 9.02 8.49
C PRO A 7 26.44 8.44 7.12
N GLY A 8 27.44 8.15 6.29
CA GLY A 8 27.24 7.52 4.98
C GLY A 8 26.70 8.45 3.88
N PHE A 9 26.58 9.76 4.14
CA PHE A 9 26.05 10.69 3.14
C PHE A 9 26.96 10.77 1.91
N GLY A 10 26.42 10.37 0.75
CA GLY A 10 27.14 10.37 -0.53
C GLY A 10 28.14 9.24 -0.70
N GLU A 11 28.11 8.22 0.17
CA GLU A 11 28.94 7.02 0.02
C GLU A 11 28.28 6.03 -0.96
N GLU A 12 29.02 5.61 -1.97
CA GLU A 12 28.58 4.57 -2.90
C GLU A 12 28.87 3.19 -2.30
N LEU A 13 27.81 2.40 -2.08
CA LEU A 13 27.91 1.04 -1.59
C LEU A 13 27.79 0.05 -2.76
N VAL A 14 28.89 -0.61 -3.12
CA VAL A 14 28.91 -1.65 -4.16
C VAL A 14 28.04 -2.85 -3.76
N GLN A 15 28.04 -3.18 -2.47
CA GLN A 15 27.27 -4.26 -1.87
C GLN A 15 26.93 -3.91 -0.42
N LEU A 16 25.75 -4.35 0.05
CA LEU A 16 25.44 -4.36 1.47
C LEU A 16 26.11 -5.56 2.15
N GLU A 17 26.91 -5.27 3.17
CA GLU A 17 27.48 -6.26 4.06
C GLU A 17 26.65 -6.35 5.36
N PHE A 18 26.49 -7.58 5.84
CA PHE A 18 25.68 -7.88 7.04
C PHE A 18 26.53 -8.63 8.07
N ASP A 19 26.43 -8.21 9.33
CA ASP A 19 27.06 -8.91 10.46
C ASP A 19 26.18 -10.08 10.92
N GLY A 20 26.16 -11.14 10.10
CA GLY A 20 25.37 -12.35 10.35
C GLY A 20 23.89 -12.23 10.04
N TRP A 21 23.15 -13.31 10.34
CA TRP A 21 21.73 -13.43 9.97
C TRP A 21 20.83 -12.40 10.67
N LEU A 22 21.11 -12.05 11.92
CA LEU A 22 20.30 -11.10 12.66
C LEU A 22 20.41 -9.67 12.10
N ASP A 23 21.61 -9.21 11.73
CA ASP A 23 21.79 -7.89 11.11
C ASP A 23 21.16 -7.83 9.70
N TRP A 24 21.15 -8.95 8.98
CA TRP A 24 20.39 -9.07 7.73
C TRP A 24 18.87 -9.05 7.98
N PHE A 25 18.39 -9.77 8.99
CA PHE A 25 16.95 -9.93 9.22
C PHE A 25 16.31 -8.66 9.78
N VAL A 26 16.94 -7.99 10.74
CA VAL A 26 16.43 -6.79 11.39
C VAL A 26 17.54 -5.83 11.77
N LYS A 27 17.37 -4.55 11.41
CA LYS A 27 18.25 -3.46 11.81
C LYS A 27 17.49 -2.44 12.66
N PHE A 28 18.13 -2.04 13.76
CA PHE A 28 17.70 -0.91 14.58
C PHE A 28 18.61 0.28 14.29
N ASN A 29 18.03 1.34 13.76
CA ASN A 29 18.76 2.56 13.40
C ASN A 29 18.61 3.63 14.48
N ASP A 30 19.60 4.53 14.57
CA ASP A 30 19.57 5.63 15.52
C ASP A 30 18.48 6.66 15.17
N LEU A 31 17.53 6.85 16.08
CA LEU A 31 16.39 7.75 15.87
C LEU A 31 16.81 9.21 15.74
N SER A 32 17.87 9.63 16.45
CA SER A 32 18.36 11.01 16.37
C SER A 32 18.90 11.33 14.98
N THR A 33 19.66 10.41 14.39
CA THR A 33 20.17 10.52 13.01
C THR A 33 19.02 10.58 12.01
N LEU A 34 18.05 9.67 12.13
CA LEU A 34 16.89 9.65 11.25
C LEU A 34 16.03 10.91 11.37
N TRP A 35 15.83 11.43 12.58
CA TRP A 35 15.07 12.67 12.80
C TRP A 35 15.76 13.89 12.17
N ARG A 36 17.10 13.92 12.15
CA ARG A 36 17.87 14.98 11.48
C ARG A 36 17.82 14.85 9.96
N ALA A 37 17.67 13.63 9.43
CA ALA A 37 17.66 13.35 8.01
C ALA A 37 16.26 13.54 7.40
N GLN A 38 15.24 12.90 7.98
CA GLN A 38 13.86 12.88 7.49
C GLN A 38 12.84 12.86 8.65
N PRO A 39 12.60 14.00 9.32
CA PRO A 39 11.64 14.06 10.41
C PRO A 39 10.22 13.73 9.98
N THR A 40 9.79 14.12 8.77
CA THR A 40 8.45 13.78 8.27
C THR A 40 8.28 12.27 8.12
N TYR A 41 9.31 11.54 7.71
CA TYR A 41 9.24 10.09 7.61
C TYR A 41 9.03 9.41 8.97
N ILE A 42 9.64 9.92 10.04
CA ILE A 42 9.41 9.42 11.40
C ILE A 42 7.95 9.63 11.82
N LEU A 43 7.37 10.79 11.49
CA LEU A 43 5.98 11.10 11.78
C LEU A 43 5.01 10.19 11.00
N VAL A 44 5.29 9.92 9.73
CA VAL A 44 4.53 8.96 8.92
C VAL A 44 4.56 7.59 9.57
N GLN A 45 5.74 7.08 9.93
CA GLN A 45 5.88 5.78 10.57
C GLN A 45 5.09 5.67 11.87
N ALA A 46 5.15 6.71 12.71
CA ALA A 46 4.37 6.77 13.92
C ALA A 46 2.85 6.74 13.64
N ALA A 47 2.38 7.50 12.65
CA ALA A 47 0.97 7.53 12.25
C ALA A 47 0.48 6.14 11.81
N TYR A 48 1.24 5.44 10.96
CA TYR A 48 0.89 4.09 10.51
C TYR A 48 0.91 3.06 11.64
N ILE A 49 1.89 3.12 12.55
CA ILE A 49 1.93 2.23 13.72
C ILE A 49 0.71 2.47 14.61
N VAL A 50 0.35 3.74 14.87
CA VAL A 50 -0.85 4.10 15.63
C VAL A 50 -2.12 3.61 14.92
N GLY A 51 -2.20 3.76 13.60
CA GLY A 51 -3.31 3.26 12.79
C GLY A 51 -3.44 1.74 12.82
N ALA A 52 -2.33 1.02 12.75
CA ALA A 52 -2.29 -0.44 12.82
C ALA A 52 -2.73 -0.94 14.20
N ILE A 53 -2.27 -0.31 15.28
CA ILE A 53 -2.73 -0.60 16.64
C ILE A 53 -4.23 -0.29 16.75
N GLY A 54 -4.68 0.83 16.21
CA GLY A 54 -6.09 1.24 16.24
C GLY A 54 -7.02 0.26 15.52
N THR A 55 -6.62 -0.18 14.31
CA THR A 55 -7.36 -1.18 13.54
C THR A 55 -7.35 -2.56 14.22
N LEU A 56 -6.24 -2.96 14.85
CA LEU A 56 -6.16 -4.20 15.61
C LEU A 56 -7.07 -4.17 16.85
N ILE A 57 -7.05 -3.07 17.62
CA ILE A 57 -7.95 -2.88 18.76
C ILE A 57 -9.41 -2.97 18.30
N HIS A 58 -9.77 -2.26 17.22
CA HIS A 58 -11.12 -2.33 16.65
C HIS A 58 -11.49 -3.77 16.24
N ALA A 59 -10.57 -4.49 15.59
CA ALA A 59 -10.78 -5.88 15.18
C ALA A 59 -11.03 -6.81 16.36
N LEU A 60 -10.19 -6.72 17.41
CA LEU A 60 -10.30 -7.56 18.60
C LEU A 60 -11.55 -7.24 19.44
N GLN A 61 -11.92 -5.96 19.55
CA GLN A 61 -13.11 -5.52 20.30
C GLN A 61 -14.43 -6.00 19.67
N ASN A 62 -14.50 -6.07 18.35
CA ASN A 62 -15.70 -6.48 17.62
C ASN A 62 -15.72 -7.99 17.31
N GLY A 63 -14.55 -8.66 17.33
CA GLY A 63 -14.45 -10.11 17.16
C GLY A 63 -14.96 -10.60 15.79
N GLY A 64 -15.52 -11.82 15.77
CA GLY A 64 -16.01 -12.45 14.55
C GLY A 64 -14.92 -12.62 13.50
N ARG A 65 -15.17 -12.16 12.27
CA ARG A 65 -14.22 -12.24 11.14
C ARG A 65 -13.21 -11.08 11.10
N LEU A 66 -13.34 -10.06 11.94
CA LEU A 66 -12.50 -8.87 11.88
C LEU A 66 -11.02 -9.11 12.28
N PRO A 67 -10.71 -9.90 13.33
CA PRO A 67 -9.31 -10.26 13.61
C PRO A 67 -8.66 -11.04 12.47
N PHE A 68 -9.45 -11.90 11.80
CA PHE A 68 -9.03 -12.67 10.63
C PHE A 68 -8.80 -11.78 9.41
N LEU A 69 -9.66 -10.80 9.18
CA LEU A 69 -9.47 -9.76 8.18
C LEU A 69 -8.15 -8.99 8.43
N TRP A 70 -7.93 -8.54 9.67
CA TRP A 70 -6.70 -7.82 10.03
C TRP A 70 -5.46 -8.69 9.81
N LEU A 71 -5.49 -9.95 10.25
CA LEU A 71 -4.40 -10.90 9.99
C LEU A 71 -4.17 -11.10 8.49
N ALA A 72 -5.24 -11.28 7.71
CA ALA A 72 -5.15 -11.43 6.27
C ALA A 72 -4.50 -10.22 5.61
N THR A 73 -4.85 -8.99 6.02
CA THR A 73 -4.22 -7.76 5.49
C THR A 73 -2.73 -7.68 5.80
N LEU A 74 -2.31 -8.09 7.00
CA LEU A 74 -0.90 -8.16 7.38
C LEU A 74 -0.13 -9.17 6.51
N LEU A 75 -0.71 -10.37 6.35
CA LEU A 75 -0.12 -11.42 5.52
C LEU A 75 -0.05 -11.01 4.06
N HIS A 76 -1.08 -10.34 3.56
CA HIS A 76 -1.11 -9.79 2.20
C HIS A 76 0.05 -8.83 1.96
N GLY A 77 0.27 -7.89 2.88
CA GLY A 77 1.39 -6.97 2.79
C GLY A 77 2.73 -7.67 2.75
N ILE A 78 2.97 -8.61 3.67
CA ILE A 78 4.21 -9.39 3.69
C ILE A 78 4.43 -10.14 2.37
N VAL A 79 3.38 -10.74 1.80
CA VAL A 79 3.46 -11.45 0.52
C VAL A 79 3.79 -10.50 -0.62
N VAL A 80 3.11 -9.35 -0.72
CA VAL A 80 3.38 -8.34 -1.76
C VAL A 80 4.83 -7.89 -1.68
N GLU A 81 5.28 -7.42 -0.52
CA GLU A 81 6.64 -6.89 -0.35
C GLU A 81 7.73 -7.93 -0.63
N ILE A 82 7.57 -9.16 -0.12
CA ILE A 82 8.55 -10.23 -0.38
C ILE A 82 8.62 -10.56 -1.86
N ILE A 83 7.48 -10.68 -2.54
CA ILE A 83 7.46 -10.99 -3.97
C ILE A 83 8.14 -9.85 -4.74
N THR A 84 7.80 -8.60 -4.43
CA THR A 84 8.34 -7.44 -5.14
C THR A 84 9.85 -7.30 -4.99
N TYR A 85 10.41 -7.52 -3.79
CA TYR A 85 11.87 -7.41 -3.58
C TYR A 85 12.68 -8.59 -4.12
N ASN A 86 12.03 -9.68 -4.54
CA ASN A 86 12.72 -10.90 -5.00
C ASN A 86 12.43 -11.25 -6.47
N LEU A 87 11.62 -10.43 -7.16
CA LEU A 87 11.40 -10.53 -8.59
C LEU A 87 11.96 -9.28 -9.25
N ASP A 88 13.08 -9.43 -9.96
CA ASP A 88 13.82 -8.34 -10.60
C ASP A 88 12.92 -7.45 -11.49
N ASP A 89 11.93 -8.07 -12.13
CA ASP A 89 10.95 -7.44 -13.02
C ASP A 89 10.06 -6.37 -12.36
N ILE A 90 9.91 -6.45 -11.04
CA ILE A 90 9.06 -5.55 -10.24
C ILE A 90 9.78 -4.96 -9.03
N ASP A 91 11.08 -5.25 -8.82
CA ASP A 91 11.94 -4.61 -7.81
C ASP A 91 12.33 -3.19 -8.27
N ASN A 92 11.34 -2.30 -8.30
CA ASN A 92 11.43 -0.97 -8.93
C ASN A 92 11.21 0.19 -7.95
N PHE A 93 11.37 -0.04 -6.65
CA PHE A 93 11.36 1.02 -5.64
C PHE A 93 12.26 0.71 -4.44
N TRP A 94 12.69 1.77 -3.75
CA TRP A 94 13.55 1.67 -2.57
C TRP A 94 13.09 2.62 -1.47
N HIS A 95 12.96 2.08 -0.26
CA HIS A 95 12.66 2.87 0.92
C HIS A 95 13.91 3.52 1.52
N SER A 96 13.72 4.72 2.07
CA SER A 96 14.67 5.28 3.02
C SER A 96 14.75 4.43 4.29
N GLN A 97 15.83 4.59 5.05
CA GLN A 97 16.02 3.87 6.30
C GLN A 97 15.03 4.32 7.38
N THR A 98 14.62 3.37 8.21
CA THR A 98 13.67 3.57 9.30
C THR A 98 14.23 3.07 10.63
N PRO A 99 13.69 3.49 11.80
CA PRO A 99 14.20 3.05 13.10
C PRO A 99 14.19 1.54 13.26
N ILE A 100 13.21 0.87 12.66
CA ILE A 100 13.12 -0.59 12.56
C ILE A 100 12.89 -0.94 11.09
N ILE A 101 13.81 -1.71 10.52
CA ILE A 101 13.75 -2.17 9.13
C ILE A 101 14.18 -3.63 9.05
N PHE A 102 13.51 -4.39 8.18
CA PHE A 102 13.69 -5.83 8.04
C PHE A 102 14.26 -6.19 6.66
N VAL A 103 14.65 -7.46 6.52
CA VAL A 103 14.98 -8.12 5.24
C VAL A 103 15.98 -7.33 4.41
N GLY A 104 17.26 -7.40 4.81
CA GLY A 104 18.34 -6.75 4.09
C GLY A 104 18.23 -5.22 4.08
N ARG A 105 17.57 -4.63 5.09
CA ARG A 105 17.31 -3.19 5.20
C ARG A 105 16.43 -2.65 4.07
N ARG A 106 15.48 -3.46 3.57
CA ARG A 106 14.53 -3.10 2.50
C ARG A 106 13.09 -2.93 2.95
N LEU A 107 12.67 -3.60 4.03
CA LEU A 107 11.27 -3.67 4.45
C LEU A 107 11.05 -2.90 5.77
N PRO A 108 10.68 -1.61 5.74
CA PRO A 108 10.38 -0.86 6.95
C PRO A 108 9.23 -1.48 7.75
N LEU A 109 9.29 -1.39 9.08
CA LEU A 109 8.21 -1.90 9.96
C LEU A 109 6.84 -1.28 9.60
N HIS A 110 6.80 0.01 9.29
CA HIS A 110 5.54 0.68 8.98
C HIS A 110 4.90 0.19 7.67
N ILE A 111 5.70 -0.25 6.69
CA ILE A 111 5.21 -0.83 5.43
C ILE A 111 4.51 -2.16 5.68
N ILE A 112 5.04 -2.99 6.59
CA ILE A 112 4.37 -4.23 7.01
C ILE A 112 2.95 -3.94 7.53
N VAL A 113 2.77 -2.85 8.28
CA VAL A 113 1.49 -2.49 8.89
C VAL A 113 0.66 -1.48 8.08
N LEU A 114 1.17 -1.02 6.94
CA LEU A 114 0.46 -0.15 6.00
C LEU A 114 -0.76 -0.83 5.40
N TYR A 115 -0.65 -2.11 5.06
CA TYR A 115 -1.75 -2.88 4.45
C TYR A 115 -2.97 -3.02 5.36
N PRO A 116 -2.82 -3.33 6.67
CA PRO A 116 -3.90 -3.16 7.63
C PRO A 116 -4.47 -1.74 7.63
N VAL A 117 -3.65 -0.70 7.63
CA VAL A 117 -4.17 0.68 7.61
C VAL A 117 -5.01 0.96 6.36
N PHE A 118 -4.60 0.52 5.19
CA PHE A 118 -5.35 0.76 3.95
C PHE A 118 -6.56 -0.15 3.82
N ILE A 119 -6.33 -1.46 3.75
CA ILE A 119 -7.35 -2.43 3.37
C ILE A 119 -8.36 -2.64 4.50
N TYR A 120 -7.94 -2.61 5.77
CA TYR A 120 -8.89 -2.78 6.89
C TYR A 120 -9.83 -1.58 7.00
N HIS A 121 -9.31 -0.35 6.96
CA HIS A 121 -10.15 0.85 6.98
C HIS A 121 -11.13 0.85 5.81
N ALA A 122 -10.63 0.56 4.60
CA ALA A 122 -11.46 0.48 3.41
C ALA A 122 -12.56 -0.59 3.54
N SER A 123 -12.20 -1.81 3.97
CA SER A 123 -13.15 -2.90 4.15
C SER A 123 -14.22 -2.59 5.18
N VAL A 124 -13.84 -2.05 6.35
CA VAL A 124 -14.81 -1.67 7.40
C VAL A 124 -15.71 -0.52 6.95
N ALA A 125 -15.17 0.47 6.25
CA ALA A 125 -15.96 1.59 5.73
C ALA A 125 -16.97 1.12 4.68
N VAL A 126 -16.54 0.30 3.73
CA VAL A 126 -17.36 -0.21 2.64
C VAL A 126 -18.42 -1.20 3.15
N ALA A 127 -18.10 -2.04 4.14
CA ALA A 127 -19.07 -2.95 4.76
C ALA A 127 -20.30 -2.21 5.33
N LYS A 128 -20.16 -0.92 5.71
CA LYS A 128 -21.30 -0.09 6.17
C LYS A 128 -22.27 0.28 5.06
N LEU A 129 -21.85 0.21 3.79
CA LEU A 129 -22.72 0.37 2.63
C LEU A 129 -23.60 -0.87 2.39
N ARG A 130 -23.26 -2.02 3.02
CA ARG A 130 -23.97 -3.30 2.91
C ARG A 130 -24.25 -3.70 1.46
N MET A 131 -23.26 -3.49 0.61
CA MET A 131 -23.35 -3.83 -0.81
C MET A 131 -23.38 -5.34 -1.01
N PRO A 132 -23.91 -5.83 -2.14
CA PRO A 132 -23.76 -7.21 -2.54
C PRO A 132 -22.28 -7.61 -2.64
N THR A 133 -21.96 -8.87 -2.32
CA THR A 133 -20.59 -9.41 -2.31
C THR A 133 -19.88 -9.37 -3.66
N TRP A 134 -20.62 -9.24 -4.77
CA TRP A 134 -20.03 -9.05 -6.10
C TRP A 134 -19.58 -7.61 -6.37
N ALA A 135 -20.11 -6.61 -5.64
CA ALA A 135 -19.82 -5.19 -5.82
C ALA A 135 -18.87 -4.65 -4.75
N GLU A 136 -18.96 -5.18 -3.52
CA GLU A 136 -18.15 -4.80 -2.37
C GLU A 136 -16.64 -4.77 -2.64
N PRO A 137 -16.03 -5.79 -3.28
CA PRO A 137 -14.58 -5.80 -3.51
C PRO A 137 -14.08 -4.59 -4.31
N PHE A 138 -14.83 -4.18 -5.33
CA PHE A 138 -14.47 -3.05 -6.18
C PHE A 138 -14.54 -1.71 -5.43
N ALA A 139 -15.50 -1.57 -4.52
CA ALA A 139 -15.59 -0.38 -3.68
C ALA A 139 -14.47 -0.33 -2.63
N VAL A 140 -14.04 -1.49 -2.10
CA VAL A 140 -12.86 -1.56 -1.25
C VAL A 140 -11.63 -1.13 -2.03
N GLY A 141 -11.45 -1.59 -3.27
CA GLY A 141 -10.38 -1.15 -4.16
C GLY A 141 -10.34 0.37 -4.34
N LEU A 142 -11.47 1.00 -4.65
CA LEU A 142 -11.57 2.46 -4.79
C LEU A 142 -11.24 3.19 -3.48
N MET A 143 -11.71 2.67 -2.34
CA MET A 143 -11.47 3.28 -1.02
C MET A 143 -10.01 3.13 -0.58
N VAL A 144 -9.34 2.04 -0.94
CA VAL A 144 -7.88 1.88 -0.70
C VAL A 144 -7.10 2.95 -1.45
N VAL A 145 -7.37 3.15 -2.75
CA VAL A 145 -6.72 4.22 -3.54
C VAL A 145 -6.97 5.60 -2.93
N LEU A 146 -8.18 5.88 -2.45
CA LEU A 146 -8.49 7.16 -1.80
C LEU A 146 -7.63 7.40 -0.55
N ILE A 147 -7.42 6.37 0.27
CA ILE A 147 -6.58 6.44 1.47
C ILE A 147 -5.09 6.57 1.10
N ASP A 148 -4.67 5.89 0.05
CA ASP A 148 -3.28 5.77 -0.40
C ASP A 148 -2.74 7.05 -1.07
N ILE A 149 -3.51 7.69 -1.96
CA ILE A 149 -3.08 8.87 -2.73
C ILE A 149 -2.26 9.92 -1.94
N PRO A 150 -2.72 10.44 -0.78
CA PRO A 150 -1.96 11.45 -0.05
C PRO A 150 -0.64 10.91 0.50
N TYR A 151 -0.60 9.64 0.90
CA TYR A 151 0.62 8.99 1.34
C TYR A 151 1.58 8.85 0.17
N ASP A 152 1.12 8.31 -0.96
CA ASP A 152 1.97 7.95 -2.09
C ASP A 152 2.65 9.20 -2.68
N ILE A 153 1.86 10.25 -2.95
CA ILE A 153 2.35 11.50 -3.56
C ILE A 153 3.29 12.25 -2.63
N VAL A 154 2.87 12.47 -1.38
CA VAL A 154 3.64 13.32 -0.45
C VAL A 154 4.90 12.60 -0.04
N SER A 155 4.85 11.30 0.23
CA SER A 155 6.02 10.58 0.71
C SER A 155 7.11 10.43 -0.35
N VAL A 156 6.76 10.24 -1.62
CA VAL A 156 7.73 10.29 -2.73
C VAL A 156 8.33 11.69 -2.85
N LYS A 157 7.53 12.74 -2.67
CA LYS A 157 8.02 14.12 -2.68
C LYS A 157 9.05 14.39 -1.57
N PHE A 158 8.89 13.79 -0.39
CA PHE A 158 9.83 13.86 0.75
C PHE A 158 10.90 12.75 0.74
N LEU A 159 11.01 11.97 -0.34
CA LEU A 159 11.98 10.89 -0.51
C LEU A 159 11.93 9.82 0.59
N HIS A 160 10.74 9.57 1.16
CA HIS A 160 10.51 8.45 2.07
C HIS A 160 10.76 7.12 1.36
N TRP A 161 10.44 7.06 0.07
CA TRP A 161 10.91 6.07 -0.89
C TRP A 161 10.99 6.70 -2.26
N THR A 162 11.69 6.01 -3.16
CA THR A 162 11.90 6.41 -4.55
C THR A 162 11.54 5.27 -5.47
N TRP A 163 10.98 5.60 -6.62
CA TRP A 163 10.75 4.67 -7.72
C TRP A 163 11.99 4.62 -8.62
N HIS A 164 12.13 3.56 -9.41
CA HIS A 164 13.16 3.44 -10.43
C HIS A 164 12.90 4.47 -11.54
N ASP A 165 13.86 5.34 -11.81
CA ASP A 165 13.67 6.50 -12.68
C ASP A 165 13.64 6.13 -14.16
N THR A 166 14.32 5.06 -14.55
CA THR A 166 14.50 4.64 -15.95
C THR A 166 13.72 3.39 -16.35
N ASP A 167 12.95 2.79 -15.43
CA ASP A 167 12.09 1.64 -15.75
C ASP A 167 10.89 2.08 -16.62
N PRO A 168 10.80 1.60 -17.87
CA PRO A 168 9.74 1.99 -18.79
C PRO A 168 8.36 1.50 -18.35
N ASN A 169 8.27 0.43 -17.53
CA ASN A 169 7.00 -0.12 -17.05
C ASN A 169 6.31 0.82 -16.04
N ILE A 170 7.04 1.77 -15.47
CA ILE A 170 6.53 2.75 -14.50
C ILE A 170 6.80 4.21 -14.94
N GLY A 171 7.07 4.41 -16.23
CA GLY A 171 7.40 5.72 -16.80
C GLY A 171 6.25 6.74 -16.70
N ASP A 172 5.02 6.29 -16.89
CA ASP A 172 3.82 7.13 -16.82
C ASP A 172 3.45 7.45 -15.36
N ARG A 173 3.59 8.72 -14.96
CA ARG A 173 3.52 9.15 -13.56
C ARG A 173 2.56 10.30 -13.29
N HIS A 174 2.02 10.32 -12.08
CA HIS A 174 1.26 11.40 -11.46
C HIS A 174 2.02 11.89 -10.22
N TYR A 175 2.52 13.12 -10.24
CA TYR A 175 3.37 13.65 -9.16
C TYR A 175 4.52 12.72 -8.75
N TRP A 176 5.25 12.18 -9.74
CA TRP A 176 6.34 11.20 -9.58
C TRP A 176 5.94 9.80 -9.13
N VAL A 177 4.67 9.55 -8.84
CA VAL A 177 4.12 8.23 -8.53
C VAL A 177 3.64 7.56 -9.83
N PRO A 178 4.03 6.32 -10.14
CA PRO A 178 3.52 5.59 -11.30
C PRO A 178 2.00 5.38 -11.23
N TRP A 179 1.29 5.58 -12.34
CA TRP A 179 -0.14 5.27 -12.41
C TRP A 179 -0.45 3.80 -12.07
N ASN A 180 0.51 2.92 -12.32
CA ASN A 180 0.43 1.50 -11.99
C ASN A 180 0.36 1.24 -10.48
N SER A 181 0.92 2.11 -9.64
CA SER A 181 0.80 1.99 -8.17
C SER A 181 -0.67 1.99 -7.75
N TYR A 182 -1.42 3.02 -8.17
CA TYR A 182 -2.85 3.14 -7.85
C TYR A 182 -3.68 2.02 -8.47
N TYR A 183 -3.31 1.60 -9.69
CA TYR A 183 -3.95 0.47 -10.35
C TYR A 183 -3.78 -0.81 -9.50
N PHE A 184 -2.55 -1.15 -9.12
CA PHE A 184 -2.26 -2.33 -8.32
C PHE A 184 -2.96 -2.27 -6.95
N HIS A 185 -2.91 -1.14 -6.25
CA HIS A 185 -3.61 -0.97 -4.99
C HIS A 185 -5.13 -1.22 -5.13
N ALA A 186 -5.77 -0.70 -6.17
CA ALA A 186 -7.19 -0.97 -6.43
C ALA A 186 -7.46 -2.46 -6.69
N CYS A 187 -6.71 -3.07 -7.61
CA CYS A 187 -6.90 -4.46 -8.02
C CYS A 187 -6.56 -5.47 -6.93
N PHE A 188 -5.48 -5.23 -6.17
CA PHE A 188 -5.04 -6.12 -5.10
C PHE A 188 -6.04 -6.10 -3.96
N ALA A 189 -6.53 -4.92 -3.57
CA ALA A 189 -7.58 -4.80 -2.56
C ALA A 189 -8.91 -5.43 -3.02
N ALA A 190 -9.31 -5.24 -4.27
CA ALA A 190 -10.51 -5.90 -4.81
C ALA A 190 -10.37 -7.43 -4.84
N SER A 191 -9.25 -7.95 -5.33
CA SER A 191 -8.97 -9.39 -5.30
C SER A 191 -8.92 -9.94 -3.88
N PHE A 192 -8.22 -9.26 -2.97
CA PHE A 192 -8.15 -9.60 -1.56
C PHE A 192 -9.55 -9.72 -0.94
N THR A 193 -10.40 -8.71 -1.12
CA THR A 193 -11.76 -8.72 -0.56
C THR A 193 -12.61 -9.83 -1.19
N PHE A 194 -12.46 -10.09 -2.50
CA PHE A 194 -13.13 -11.21 -3.16
C PHE A 194 -12.77 -12.56 -2.53
N TRP A 195 -11.48 -12.85 -2.34
CA TRP A 195 -11.03 -14.10 -1.72
C TRP A 195 -11.47 -14.22 -0.26
N PHE A 196 -11.43 -13.12 0.48
CA PHE A 196 -11.87 -13.08 1.87
C PHE A 196 -13.34 -13.49 2.02
N HIS A 197 -14.23 -13.00 1.16
CA HIS A 197 -15.65 -13.34 1.21
C HIS A 197 -16.01 -14.64 0.50
N GLY A 198 -15.17 -15.11 -0.43
CA GLY A 198 -15.39 -16.34 -1.20
C GLY A 198 -15.38 -17.61 -0.36
N TRP A 199 -14.81 -17.59 0.85
CA TRP A 199 -14.68 -18.77 1.70
C TRP A 199 -15.52 -18.63 2.98
N ASN A 200 -16.66 -19.33 3.02
CA ASN A 200 -17.67 -19.20 4.08
C ASN A 200 -17.90 -20.49 4.89
N SER A 201 -16.84 -21.21 5.29
CA SER A 201 -17.00 -22.39 6.17
C SER A 201 -16.33 -22.19 7.53
N PHE A 202 -17.15 -22.21 8.58
CA PHE A 202 -16.75 -22.11 9.99
C PHE A 202 -15.69 -23.17 10.34
N GLY A 203 -14.58 -22.76 10.99
CA GLY A 203 -13.42 -23.61 11.29
C GLY A 203 -12.26 -23.51 10.29
N LYS A 204 -12.47 -22.84 9.14
CA LYS A 204 -11.40 -22.53 8.17
C LYS A 204 -10.99 -21.06 8.16
N GLU A 205 -11.54 -20.18 8.99
CA GLU A 205 -11.29 -18.73 8.93
C GLU A 205 -9.80 -18.36 8.95
N PHE A 206 -8.97 -19.08 9.72
CA PHE A 206 -7.53 -18.89 9.70
C PHE A 206 -6.89 -19.28 8.36
N VAL A 207 -7.24 -20.46 7.83
CA VAL A 207 -6.79 -20.92 6.50
C VAL A 207 -7.28 -19.98 5.42
N CYS A 208 -8.50 -19.47 5.56
CA CYS A 208 -9.09 -18.49 4.67
C CYS A 208 -8.31 -17.17 4.74
N SER A 209 -7.90 -16.74 5.92
CA SER A 209 -7.07 -15.54 6.07
C SER A 209 -5.71 -15.70 5.40
N LEU A 210 -5.09 -16.88 5.58
CA LEU A 210 -3.80 -17.21 4.99
C LEU A 210 -3.86 -17.22 3.46
N LEU A 211 -4.79 -17.99 2.90
CA LEU A 211 -4.96 -18.08 1.46
C LEU A 211 -5.42 -16.73 0.87
N THR A 212 -6.16 -15.90 1.60
CA THR A 212 -6.56 -14.55 1.15
C THR A 212 -5.33 -13.66 1.06
N GLY A 213 -4.46 -13.69 2.07
CA GLY A 213 -3.20 -12.96 2.06
C GLY A 213 -2.32 -13.34 0.86
N ILE A 214 -2.26 -14.64 0.54
CA ILE A 214 -1.47 -15.16 -0.58
C ILE A 214 -2.10 -14.83 -1.95
N LEU A 215 -3.41 -15.02 -2.11
CA LEU A 215 -4.09 -14.89 -3.41
C LEU A 215 -4.50 -13.46 -3.77
N GLY A 216 -4.46 -12.52 -2.82
CA GLY A 216 -4.79 -11.11 -3.05
C GLY A 216 -4.00 -10.52 -4.22
N MET A 217 -2.66 -10.63 -4.19
CA MET A 217 -1.79 -10.11 -5.26
C MET A 217 -1.98 -10.85 -6.59
N PRO A 218 -1.87 -12.20 -6.69
CA PRO A 218 -2.06 -12.91 -7.95
C PRO A 218 -3.42 -12.64 -8.60
N GLY A 219 -4.51 -12.63 -7.82
CA GLY A 219 -5.83 -12.32 -8.36
C GLY A 219 -5.96 -10.86 -8.80
N GLY A 220 -5.25 -9.94 -8.14
CA GLY A 220 -5.21 -8.54 -8.54
C GLY A 220 -4.42 -8.33 -9.83
N VAL A 221 -3.29 -9.03 -10.00
CA VAL A 221 -2.57 -9.09 -11.27
C VAL A 221 -3.49 -9.58 -12.39
N LEU A 222 -4.27 -10.65 -12.17
CA LEU A 222 -5.24 -11.14 -13.17
C LEU A 222 -6.34 -10.11 -13.53
N LEU A 223 -6.68 -9.18 -12.64
CA LEU A 223 -7.59 -8.06 -12.96
C LEU A 223 -6.88 -6.94 -13.76
N PHE A 224 -5.58 -6.80 -13.59
CA PHE A 224 -4.74 -5.84 -14.31
C PHE A 224 -4.46 -6.28 -15.76
N LEU A 225 -4.04 -7.53 -15.97
CA LEU A 225 -3.54 -8.01 -17.28
C LEU A 225 -4.50 -7.72 -18.47
N PRO A 226 -5.82 -8.00 -18.39
CA PRO A 226 -6.69 -7.94 -19.56
C PRO A 226 -6.97 -6.53 -20.07
N LEU A 227 -6.80 -5.53 -19.21
CA LEU A 227 -7.02 -4.13 -19.57
C LEU A 227 -5.69 -3.43 -19.84
N TYR A 228 -4.70 -3.62 -18.97
CA TYR A 228 -3.44 -2.89 -19.06
C TYR A 228 -2.62 -3.32 -20.28
N HIS A 229 -2.27 -4.60 -20.42
CA HIS A 229 -1.35 -5.03 -21.50
C HIS A 229 -1.90 -4.75 -22.90
N PRO A 230 -3.18 -5.01 -23.23
CA PRO A 230 -3.68 -4.70 -24.57
C PRO A 230 -3.72 -3.21 -24.89
N LEU A 231 -3.99 -2.35 -23.89
CA LEU A 231 -4.13 -0.91 -24.10
C LEU A 231 -2.78 -0.20 -24.02
N HIS A 232 -2.03 -0.40 -22.94
CA HIS A 232 -0.75 0.25 -22.72
C HIS A 232 0.34 -0.41 -23.57
N ASP A 233 0.63 -1.69 -23.36
CA ASP A 233 1.81 -2.31 -23.98
C ASP A 233 1.65 -2.53 -25.49
N LEU A 234 0.47 -2.96 -25.94
CA LEU A 234 0.23 -3.24 -27.36
C LEU A 234 -0.22 -2.01 -28.16
N ALA A 235 -1.06 -1.15 -27.57
CA ALA A 235 -1.63 0.01 -28.27
C ALA A 235 -0.96 1.35 -27.90
N GLY A 236 0.01 1.36 -26.98
CA GLY A 236 0.74 2.57 -26.57
C GLY A 236 -0.12 3.61 -25.86
N ILE A 237 -1.22 3.20 -25.23
CA ILE A 237 -2.10 4.10 -24.49
C ILE A 237 -1.50 4.40 -23.13
N HIS A 238 -1.34 5.68 -22.82
CA HIS A 238 -0.80 6.14 -21.54
C HIS A 238 -1.55 5.54 -20.33
N SER A 239 -0.81 5.14 -19.29
CA SER A 239 -1.31 4.42 -18.11
C SER A 239 -2.35 5.18 -17.30
N GLU A 240 -2.35 6.51 -17.37
CA GLU A 240 -3.44 7.34 -16.82
C GLU A 240 -4.81 6.93 -17.39
N VAL A 241 -4.88 6.71 -18.71
CA VAL A 241 -6.13 6.38 -19.39
C VAL A 241 -6.58 4.97 -19.00
N THR A 242 -5.65 4.02 -18.93
CA THR A 242 -5.97 2.63 -18.53
C THR A 242 -6.46 2.60 -17.07
N PHE A 243 -5.82 3.37 -16.18
CA PHE A 243 -6.27 3.55 -14.80
C PHE A 243 -7.68 4.16 -14.73
N PHE A 244 -7.98 5.24 -15.45
CA PHE A 244 -9.32 5.85 -15.40
C PHE A 244 -10.41 4.94 -15.99
N ILE A 245 -10.08 4.09 -16.97
CA ILE A 245 -11.01 3.05 -17.44
C ILE A 245 -11.30 2.04 -16.33
N LEU A 246 -10.27 1.51 -15.66
CA LEU A 246 -10.44 0.61 -14.51
C LEU A 246 -11.26 1.28 -13.41
N PHE A 247 -10.88 2.49 -13.01
CA PHE A 247 -11.56 3.27 -11.98
C PHE A 247 -13.04 3.46 -12.33
N SER A 248 -13.35 3.78 -13.59
CA SER A 248 -14.73 3.91 -14.06
C SER A 248 -15.49 2.59 -14.01
N ILE A 249 -14.87 1.47 -14.40
CA ILE A 249 -15.47 0.14 -14.29
C ILE A 249 -15.78 -0.19 -12.83
N PHE A 250 -14.82 -0.01 -11.93
CA PHE A 250 -14.99 -0.26 -10.49
C PHE A 250 -16.11 0.61 -9.93
N LEU A 251 -16.11 1.90 -10.26
CA LEU A 251 -17.12 2.85 -9.82
C LEU A 251 -18.51 2.47 -10.32
N LEU A 252 -18.65 2.07 -11.59
CA LEU A 252 -19.93 1.64 -12.17
C LEU A 252 -20.44 0.35 -11.51
N ILE A 253 -19.56 -0.62 -11.24
CA ILE A 253 -19.92 -1.86 -10.53
C ILE A 253 -20.38 -1.55 -9.11
N SER A 254 -19.59 -0.77 -8.36
CA SER A 254 -19.93 -0.36 -6.99
C SER A 254 -21.22 0.46 -6.93
N TRP A 255 -21.39 1.42 -7.85
CA TRP A 255 -22.61 2.21 -7.94
C TRP A 255 -23.83 1.34 -8.27
N THR A 256 -23.69 0.39 -9.20
CA THR A 256 -24.77 -0.56 -9.50
C THR A 256 -25.14 -1.38 -8.26
N GLY A 257 -24.14 -1.89 -7.53
CA GLY A 257 -24.34 -2.64 -6.29
C GLY A 257 -25.06 -1.84 -5.21
N ASP A 258 -24.68 -0.58 -5.00
CA ASP A 258 -25.36 0.32 -4.04
C ASP A 258 -26.82 0.60 -4.44
N ARG A 259 -27.11 0.68 -5.74
CA ARG A 259 -28.48 0.89 -6.28
C ARG A 259 -29.34 -0.36 -6.29
N THR A 260 -28.75 -1.54 -6.08
CA THR A 260 -29.47 -2.80 -5.87
C THR A 260 -29.24 -3.31 -4.44
N PRO A 261 -29.66 -2.56 -3.40
CA PRO A 261 -29.44 -2.97 -2.03
C PRO A 261 -30.20 -4.27 -1.73
N SER A 262 -29.62 -5.15 -0.92
CA SER A 262 -30.40 -6.23 -0.33
C SER A 262 -31.51 -5.63 0.56
N HIS A 263 -32.60 -6.38 0.76
CA HIS A 263 -33.74 -5.91 1.54
C HIS A 263 -33.34 -5.44 2.97
N ASP A 264 -32.26 -6.01 3.52
CA ASP A 264 -31.73 -5.71 4.85
C ASP A 264 -30.55 -4.71 4.84
N ALA A 265 -30.14 -4.21 3.67
CA ALA A 265 -28.98 -3.31 3.53
C ALA A 265 -29.24 -1.90 4.10
N ARG A 266 -30.50 -1.47 4.22
CA ARG A 266 -30.86 -0.15 4.77
C ARG A 266 -31.81 -0.34 5.95
N PRO A 267 -31.30 -0.68 7.15
CA PRO A 267 -32.14 -0.85 8.32
C PRO A 267 -32.84 0.47 8.65
N LEU A 268 -34.09 0.40 9.14
CA LEU A 268 -34.83 1.58 9.60
C LEU A 268 -33.99 2.35 10.65
N LEU A 269 -34.06 3.68 10.57
CA LEU A 269 -33.45 4.63 11.51
C LEU A 269 -33.64 4.14 12.96
N GLY A 270 -32.53 3.86 13.66
CA GLY A 270 -32.52 3.49 15.08
C GLY A 270 -32.03 2.07 15.40
N LEU A 271 -31.89 1.18 14.41
CA LEU A 271 -31.23 -0.12 14.60
C LEU A 271 -29.71 0.04 14.45
N GLN A 272 -29.05 0.47 15.53
CA GLN A 272 -27.59 0.46 15.60
C GLN A 272 -27.09 -0.97 15.35
N SER A 273 -26.17 -1.10 14.39
CA SER A 273 -25.45 -2.35 14.18
C SER A 273 -24.49 -2.52 15.35
N GLU A 274 -24.49 -3.69 16.00
CA GLU A 274 -23.56 -4.09 17.07
C GLU A 274 -22.06 -3.79 16.75
N SER A 275 -21.72 -3.60 15.46
CA SER A 275 -20.40 -3.29 14.91
C SER A 275 -20.00 -1.79 14.97
N ASP A 276 -20.40 -1.04 16.00
CA ASP A 276 -20.03 0.39 16.14
C ASP A 276 -18.98 0.66 17.24
N LYS A 277 -18.57 -0.36 18.01
CA LYS A 277 -17.53 -0.22 19.04
C LYS A 277 -16.18 0.11 18.42
N GLY A 278 -15.55 1.17 18.89
CA GLY A 278 -14.24 1.60 18.40
C GLY A 278 -14.25 2.29 17.02
N LYS A 279 -15.42 2.59 16.43
CA LYS A 279 -15.49 3.31 15.15
C LYS A 279 -14.81 4.68 15.20
N SER A 280 -14.93 5.38 16.34
CA SER A 280 -14.26 6.67 16.56
C SER A 280 -12.74 6.55 16.45
N LEU A 281 -12.16 5.40 16.82
CA LEU A 281 -10.72 5.14 16.72
C LEU A 281 -10.26 5.13 15.25
N LEU A 282 -11.01 4.45 14.39
CA LEU A 282 -10.73 4.40 12.95
C LEU A 282 -10.86 5.77 12.30
N ILE A 283 -11.94 6.49 12.61
CA ILE A 283 -12.16 7.85 12.08
C ILE A 283 -11.07 8.80 12.56
N PHE A 284 -10.74 8.75 13.85
CA PHE A 284 -9.70 9.59 14.43
C PHE A 284 -8.34 9.35 13.76
N HIS A 285 -7.99 8.09 13.51
CA HIS A 285 -6.78 7.75 12.76
C HIS A 285 -6.82 8.30 11.32
N LEU A 286 -7.92 8.12 10.58
CA LEU A 286 -8.04 8.68 9.23
C LEU A 286 -7.91 10.21 9.22
N VAL A 287 -8.47 10.90 10.22
CA VAL A 287 -8.27 12.35 10.38
C VAL A 287 -6.80 12.68 10.58
N ILE A 288 -6.08 11.95 11.45
CA ILE A 288 -4.63 12.13 11.62
C ILE A 288 -3.90 11.90 10.30
N HIS A 289 -4.20 10.82 9.58
CA HIS A 289 -3.60 10.48 8.28
C HIS A 289 -3.71 11.64 7.29
N TYR A 290 -4.93 12.10 7.00
CA TYR A 290 -5.14 13.18 6.03
C TYR A 290 -4.59 14.52 6.52
N VAL A 291 -4.74 14.86 7.81
CA VAL A 291 -4.20 16.11 8.37
C VAL A 291 -2.67 16.12 8.33
N LEU A 292 -2.03 14.98 8.56
CA LEU A 292 -0.57 14.87 8.51
C LEU A 292 -0.04 15.16 7.11
N PHE A 293 -0.55 14.48 6.08
CA PHE A 293 -0.09 14.69 4.70
C PHE A 293 -0.49 16.07 4.16
N LEU A 294 -1.65 16.58 4.53
CA LEU A 294 -2.02 17.97 4.24
C LEU A 294 -1.05 18.95 4.92
N GLY A 295 -0.69 18.70 6.17
CA GLY A 295 0.26 19.49 6.93
C GLY A 295 1.63 19.54 6.27
N PHE A 296 2.15 18.39 5.81
CA PHE A 296 3.40 18.34 5.05
C PHE A 296 3.32 19.11 3.73
N THR A 297 2.18 19.02 3.03
CA THR A 297 1.98 19.73 1.77
C THR A 297 1.97 21.25 1.94
N ILE A 298 1.42 21.75 3.07
CA ILE A 298 1.30 23.19 3.32
C ILE A 298 2.56 23.77 3.99
N PHE A 299 3.19 23.01 4.90
CA PHE A 299 4.21 23.52 5.81
C PHE A 299 5.56 22.83 5.71
N GLY A 300 5.66 21.70 5.01
CA GLY A 300 6.92 20.96 4.90
C GLY A 300 7.81 21.48 3.76
N TYR A 301 9.12 21.31 3.93
CA TYR A 301 10.16 21.72 2.99
C TYR A 301 10.94 20.48 2.53
N PRO A 302 10.50 19.79 1.46
CA PRO A 302 11.15 18.55 1.01
C PRO A 302 12.65 18.70 0.69
N GLU A 303 13.08 19.88 0.27
CA GLU A 303 14.48 20.22 -0.01
C GLU A 303 15.38 20.23 1.22
N GLU A 304 14.81 20.27 2.42
CA GLU A 304 15.53 20.18 3.70
C GLU A 304 15.64 18.74 4.21
N GLU A 305 15.04 17.76 3.52
CA GLU A 305 15.10 16.35 3.90
C GLU A 305 16.03 15.56 2.97
N VAL A 306 16.77 14.64 3.56
CA VAL A 306 17.75 13.81 2.85
C VAL A 306 17.49 12.34 3.15
N SER A 307 17.16 11.59 2.11
CA SER A 307 17.07 10.13 2.21
C SER A 307 18.46 9.53 2.45
N ILE A 308 18.55 8.65 3.45
CA ILE A 308 19.77 7.89 3.77
C ILE A 308 19.59 6.40 3.42
N GLY A 309 18.64 6.13 2.52
CA GLY A 309 18.23 4.82 2.06
C GLY A 309 19.12 4.19 1.01
N LEU A 310 18.67 3.02 0.56
CA LEU A 310 19.12 2.47 -0.71
C LEU A 310 18.45 3.28 -1.82
N HIS A 311 19.18 3.44 -2.92
CA HIS A 311 18.71 4.11 -4.11
C HIS A 311 19.09 3.29 -5.34
N GLU A 312 18.50 3.64 -6.48
CA GLU A 312 18.93 3.14 -7.78
C GLU A 312 20.45 3.31 -7.93
N ARG A 313 21.11 2.26 -8.45
CA ARG A 313 22.56 2.31 -8.67
C ARG A 313 22.88 3.36 -9.72
N ILE A 314 23.90 4.17 -9.47
CA ILE A 314 24.36 5.17 -10.44
C ILE A 314 25.07 4.43 -11.58
N GLY A 315 24.44 4.38 -12.75
CA GLY A 315 24.96 3.78 -13.97
C GLY A 315 25.24 4.81 -15.06
N SER A 316 25.81 4.35 -16.18
CA SER A 316 25.92 5.18 -17.39
C SER A 316 24.53 5.60 -17.86
N CYS A 317 24.30 6.88 -18.17
CA CYS A 317 23.01 7.37 -18.67
C CYS A 317 22.57 6.74 -20.01
N ASN A 318 23.44 5.95 -20.65
CA ASN A 318 23.15 5.23 -21.89
C ASN A 318 22.71 3.78 -21.67
N GLU A 319 22.63 3.31 -20.42
CA GLU A 319 22.11 1.98 -20.11
C GLU A 319 20.57 2.01 -20.13
N THR A 320 19.97 1.03 -20.81
CA THR A 320 18.52 0.93 -20.98
C THR A 320 18.04 -0.41 -20.45
N VAL A 321 16.93 -0.41 -19.71
CA VAL A 321 16.25 -1.63 -19.26
C VAL A 321 15.20 -2.03 -20.31
N PRO A 322 15.08 -3.32 -20.68
CA PRO A 322 14.05 -3.76 -21.62
C PRO A 322 12.64 -3.58 -21.04
N ILE A 323 11.66 -3.26 -21.90
CA ILE A 323 10.23 -3.34 -21.54
C ILE A 323 9.90 -4.81 -21.29
N GLN A 324 9.19 -5.08 -20.20
CA GLN A 324 8.76 -6.43 -19.86
C GLN A 324 7.25 -6.52 -19.94
N THR A 325 6.76 -7.38 -20.82
CA THR A 325 5.32 -7.65 -20.94
C THR A 325 5.01 -9.07 -20.50
N ALA A 326 3.79 -9.32 -20.06
CA ALA A 326 3.34 -10.66 -19.69
C ALA A 326 3.37 -11.67 -20.86
N PHE A 327 3.53 -11.22 -22.10
CA PHE A 327 3.61 -12.05 -23.30
C PHE A 327 5.05 -12.31 -23.78
N GLY A 328 6.05 -11.81 -23.05
CA GLY A 328 7.45 -11.81 -23.48
C GLY A 328 7.86 -10.52 -24.19
N THR A 329 9.14 -10.44 -24.56
CA THR A 329 9.71 -9.30 -25.31
C THR A 329 9.32 -9.33 -26.78
#